data_AF-A0A353KQK6-F1
#
_entry.id   AF-A0A353KQK6-F1
#
_cell.length_a   1.000
_cell.length_b   1.000
_cell.length_c   1.000
_cell.angle_alpha   90.00
_cell.angle_beta   90.00
_cell.angle_gamma   90.00
#
_symmetry.space_group_name_H-M   'P 1'
#
loop_
_entity.id
_entity.type
_entity.pdbx_description
1 polymer ?
#
loop_
_entity_poly.entity_id
_entity_poly.type
_entity_poly.pdbx_seq_one_letter_code
_entity_poly.pdbx_strand_id
1 'polypeptide(L)'
;MKISEVKLPVTAGKEEVFSVFLKKSGLKKDRVKYFRLLKKSIDARDKNNVKYVYSAEISDREEKEEKITLPFAETGKKVVIVGFGPCGMFCALYLARAGYKPVVLERGKCISERQRSVSSFIDTGVLDTESNVQFGEGGAGAFSDGK
;
A
#
# COMPACT_ATOMS: atom_id res chain seq x y z
N MET A 1 -3.00 20.31 10.30
CA MET A 1 -4.48 20.18 10.39
C MET A 1 -5.01 19.36 9.23
N LYS A 2 -6.06 18.56 9.43
CA LYS A 2 -6.70 17.75 8.39
C LYS A 2 -7.93 18.46 7.86
N ILE A 3 -8.03 18.59 6.54
CA ILE A 3 -9.17 19.16 5.85
C ILE A 3 -9.70 18.09 4.88
N SER A 4 -10.98 17.76 4.99
CA SER A 4 -11.63 16.72 4.20
C SER A 4 -12.72 17.29 3.30
N GLU A 5 -13.23 16.45 2.39
CA GLU A 5 -14.39 16.75 1.54
C GLU A 5 -14.24 18.00 0.65
N VAL A 6 -13.03 18.29 0.19
CA VAL A 6 -12.78 19.40 -0.76
C VAL A 6 -13.04 18.92 -2.18
N LYS A 7 -14.16 19.37 -2.76
CA LYS A 7 -14.55 19.01 -4.13
C LYS A 7 -13.96 19.99 -5.15
N LEU A 8 -13.28 19.45 -6.16
CA LEU A 8 -12.69 20.22 -7.25
C LEU A 8 -12.96 19.53 -8.60
N PRO A 9 -12.99 20.29 -9.71
CA PRO A 9 -13.07 19.72 -11.05
C PRO A 9 -11.97 18.68 -11.30
N VAL A 10 -12.25 17.69 -12.15
CA VAL A 10 -11.26 16.68 -12.52
C VAL A 10 -10.04 17.26 -13.26
N THR A 11 -10.20 18.44 -13.85
CA THR A 11 -9.17 19.23 -14.54
C THR A 11 -8.29 20.05 -13.60
N ALA A 12 -8.61 20.12 -12.31
CA ALA A 12 -7.90 20.96 -11.36
C ALA A 12 -6.43 20.54 -11.23
N GLY A 13 -5.53 21.50 -11.43
CA GLY A 13 -4.08 21.30 -11.31
C GLY A 13 -3.64 21.16 -9.85
N LYS A 14 -2.43 20.63 -9.63
CA LYS A 14 -1.86 20.49 -8.27
C LYS A 14 -1.79 21.82 -7.52
N GLU A 15 -1.46 22.91 -8.21
CA GLU A 15 -1.38 24.26 -7.60
C GLU A 15 -2.75 24.77 -7.17
N GLU A 16 -3.78 24.53 -7.98
CA GLU A 16 -5.16 24.92 -7.65
C GLU A 16 -5.64 24.16 -6.41
N VAL A 17 -5.40 22.85 -6.36
CA VAL A 17 -5.70 22.03 -5.17
C VAL A 17 -5.02 22.60 -3.95
N PHE A 18 -3.70 22.83 -4.00
CA PHE A 18 -2.95 23.42 -2.89
C PHE A 18 -3.52 24.79 -2.47
N SER A 19 -3.85 25.66 -3.43
CA SER A 19 -4.40 26.99 -3.15
C SER A 19 -5.73 26.94 -2.40
N VAL A 20 -6.60 25.98 -2.73
CA VAL A 20 -7.89 25.80 -2.04
C VAL A 20 -7.68 25.33 -0.61
N PHE A 21 -6.75 24.39 -0.39
CA PHE A 21 -6.39 23.95 0.95
C PHE A 21 -5.70 25.04 1.77
N LEU A 22 -4.82 25.85 1.16
CA LEU A 22 -4.18 26.99 1.79
C LEU A 22 -5.25 27.99 2.28
N LYS A 23 -6.17 28.39 1.40
CA LYS A 23 -7.29 29.29 1.75
C LYS A 23 -8.14 28.73 2.89
N LYS A 24 -8.52 27.44 2.82
CA LYS A 24 -9.31 26.79 3.88
C LYS A 24 -8.56 26.64 5.20
N SER A 25 -7.24 26.54 5.17
CA SER A 25 -6.41 26.43 6.38
C SER A 25 -6.22 27.76 7.12
N GLY A 26 -6.42 28.90 6.45
CA GLY A 26 -6.09 30.22 6.98
C GLY A 26 -4.59 30.50 7.13
N LEU A 27 -3.71 29.56 6.73
CA LEU A 27 -2.27 29.74 6.79
C LEU A 27 -1.79 30.63 5.64
N LYS A 28 -0.71 31.38 5.90
CA LYS A 28 0.04 32.05 4.83
C LYS A 28 0.98 31.06 4.15
N LYS A 29 1.21 31.23 2.84
CA LYS A 29 2.00 30.30 2.01
C LYS A 29 3.42 30.07 2.55
N ASP A 30 4.05 31.13 3.04
CA ASP A 30 5.38 31.14 3.66
C ASP A 30 5.46 30.36 4.97
N ARG A 31 4.32 30.18 5.66
CA ARG A 31 4.26 29.43 6.91
C ARG A 31 3.99 27.95 6.72
N VAL A 32 3.58 27.51 5.53
CA VAL A 32 3.29 26.09 5.29
C VAL A 32 4.60 25.30 5.25
N LYS A 33 4.77 24.40 6.22
CA LYS A 33 5.93 23.51 6.32
C LYS A 33 5.66 22.11 5.79
N TYR A 34 4.42 21.63 5.81
CA TYR A 34 4.04 20.40 5.13
C TYR A 34 2.67 20.51 4.46
N PHE A 35 2.52 19.80 3.35
CA PHE A 35 1.26 19.53 2.67
C PHE A 35 1.24 18.08 2.17
N ARG A 36 0.31 17.27 2.67
CA ARG A 36 0.15 15.87 2.30
C ARG A 36 -1.27 15.61 1.83
N LEU A 37 -1.41 15.09 0.62
CA LEU A 37 -2.69 14.56 0.17
C LEU A 37 -2.95 13.21 0.85
N LEU A 38 -4.01 13.13 1.65
CA LEU A 38 -4.39 11.93 2.39
C LEU A 38 -5.28 11.02 1.54
N LYS A 39 -6.20 11.61 0.79
CA LYS A 39 -7.16 10.89 -0.05
C LYS A 39 -7.51 11.70 -1.28
N LYS A 40 -7.64 11.00 -2.40
CA LYS A 40 -8.22 11.49 -3.64
C LYS A 40 -9.23 10.46 -4.12
N SER A 41 -10.51 10.80 -4.07
CA SER A 41 -11.60 9.94 -4.57
C SER A 41 -12.43 10.66 -5.61
N ILE A 42 -13.19 9.93 -6.42
CA ILE A 42 -14.06 10.50 -7.45
C ILE A 42 -15.51 10.51 -6.92
N ASP A 43 -16.19 11.64 -7.06
CA ASP A 43 -17.65 11.76 -6.94
C ASP A 43 -18.23 11.77 -8.36
N ALA A 44 -18.74 10.62 -8.80
CA ALA A 44 -19.30 10.40 -10.14
C ALA A 44 -20.83 10.24 -10.14
N ARG A 45 -21.52 10.73 -9.10
CA ARG A 45 -22.99 10.64 -9.00
C ARG A 45 -23.70 11.46 -10.08
N ASP A 46 -23.11 12.56 -10.51
CA ASP A 46 -23.54 13.35 -11.65
C ASP A 46 -22.56 13.11 -12.81
N LYS A 47 -23.03 12.45 -13.87
CA LYS A 47 -22.23 12.10 -15.06
C LYS A 47 -21.70 13.34 -15.79
N ASN A 48 -22.42 14.46 -15.72
CA ASN A 48 -22.03 15.70 -16.38
C ASN A 48 -21.12 16.57 -15.50
N ASN A 49 -20.94 16.21 -14.23
CA ASN A 49 -20.21 17.01 -13.25
C ASN A 49 -19.37 16.15 -12.30
N VAL A 50 -18.56 15.28 -12.90
CA VAL A 50 -17.62 14.43 -12.15
C VAL A 50 -16.58 15.31 -11.47
N LYS A 51 -16.38 15.09 -10.17
CA LYS A 51 -15.43 15.86 -9.34
C LYS A 51 -14.48 14.95 -8.59
N TYR A 52 -13.28 15.43 -8.33
CA TYR A 52 -12.43 14.82 -7.30
C TYR A 52 -12.81 15.37 -5.93
N VAL A 53 -12.88 14.48 -4.96
CA VAL A 53 -13.00 14.78 -3.54
C VAL A 53 -11.63 14.55 -2.91
N TYR A 54 -11.03 15.63 -2.43
CA TYR A 54 -9.72 15.63 -1.81
C TYR A 54 -9.84 15.71 -0.28
N SER A 55 -9.01 14.94 0.40
CA SER A 55 -8.66 15.18 1.80
C SER A 55 -7.16 15.37 1.88
N ALA A 56 -6.72 16.43 2.56
CA ALA A 56 -5.32 16.75 2.71
C ALA A 56 -5.02 17.21 4.13
N GLU A 57 -3.77 17.04 4.51
CA GLU A 57 -3.20 17.56 5.72
C GLU A 57 -2.26 18.71 5.37
N ILE A 58 -2.42 19.85 6.04
CA ILE A 58 -1.61 21.05 5.85
C ILE A 58 -1.22 21.62 7.21
N SER A 59 0.02 22.07 7.36
CA SER A 59 0.49 22.60 8.65
C SER A 59 1.65 23.55 8.51
N ASP A 60 1.83 24.35 9.56
CA ASP A 60 2.96 25.23 9.79
C ASP A 60 4.10 24.59 10.60
N ARG A 61 3.91 23.33 11.00
CA ARG A 61 4.93 22.49 11.64
C ARG A 61 5.50 21.53 10.62
N GLU A 62 6.72 21.07 10.83
CA GLU A 62 7.30 20.01 10.01
C GLU A 62 6.54 18.70 10.24
N GLU A 63 6.57 17.86 9.21
CA GLU A 63 6.01 16.53 9.33
C GLU A 63 6.89 15.69 10.26
N LYS A 64 6.29 15.11 11.30
CA LYS A 64 6.96 14.10 12.10
C LYS A 64 6.56 12.74 11.53
N GLU A 65 7.48 12.07 10.85
CA GLU A 65 7.33 10.65 10.59
C GLU A 65 7.31 9.91 11.93
N GLU A 66 6.16 9.35 12.29
CA GLU A 66 6.08 8.41 13.40
C GLU A 66 6.78 7.12 12.97
N LYS A 67 8.05 6.97 13.36
CA LYS A 67 8.75 5.69 13.23
C LYS A 67 8.09 4.69 14.16
N ILE A 68 7.40 3.71 13.59
CA ILE A 68 6.92 2.56 14.34
C ILE A 68 8.14 1.90 14.99
N THR A 69 8.26 2.05 16.29
CA THR A 69 9.31 1.40 17.08
C THR A 69 8.77 0.05 17.50
N LEU A 70 9.30 -1.01 16.92
CA LEU A 70 8.99 -2.36 17.34
C LEU A 70 9.86 -2.68 18.57
N PRO A 71 9.30 -3.27 19.63
CA PRO A 71 10.10 -3.73 20.75
C PRO A 71 11.08 -4.79 20.25
N PHE A 72 12.37 -4.53 20.43
CA PHE A 72 13.40 -5.51 20.11
C PHE A 72 13.38 -6.64 21.16
N ALA A 73 13.39 -7.89 20.72
CA ALA A 73 13.34 -9.03 21.61
C ALA A 73 14.27 -10.17 21.13
N GLU A 74 15.47 -10.23 21.71
CA GLU A 74 16.35 -11.40 21.59
C GLU A 74 15.87 -12.52 22.53
N THR A 75 14.83 -13.23 22.11
CA THR A 75 14.23 -14.31 22.93
C THR A 75 14.92 -15.66 22.77
N GLY A 76 15.80 -15.82 21.77
CA GLY A 76 16.36 -17.10 21.35
C GLY A 76 15.34 -18.07 20.72
N LYS A 77 14.05 -17.70 20.66
CA LYS A 77 12.99 -18.53 20.08
C LYS A 77 13.09 -18.57 18.56
N LYS A 78 13.01 -19.78 18.01
CA LYS A 78 12.89 -19.98 16.55
C LYS A 78 11.44 -19.79 16.15
N VAL A 79 11.21 -18.98 15.12
CA VAL A 79 9.89 -18.72 14.56
C VAL A 79 9.84 -19.28 13.14
N VAL A 80 8.81 -20.08 12.85
CA VAL A 80 8.55 -20.58 11.50
C VAL A 80 7.24 -19.97 11.02
N ILE A 81 7.24 -19.50 9.77
CA ILE A 81 6.09 -18.93 9.08
C ILE A 81 5.79 -19.83 7.90
N VAL A 82 4.54 -20.28 7.78
CA VAL A 82 4.11 -21.14 6.67
C VAL A 82 3.26 -20.30 5.70
N GLY A 83 3.72 -20.20 4.46
CA GLY A 83 3.18 -19.39 3.39
C GLY A 83 3.95 -18.08 3.18
N PHE A 84 4.29 -17.79 1.93
CA PHE A 84 4.95 -16.55 1.51
C PHE A 84 4.03 -15.65 0.67
N GLY A 85 2.76 -15.58 1.08
CA GLY A 85 1.83 -14.53 0.66
C GLY A 85 2.02 -13.21 1.43
N PRO A 86 1.17 -12.19 1.21
CA PRO A 86 1.30 -10.90 1.87
C PRO A 86 1.36 -11.00 3.41
N CYS A 87 0.47 -11.79 4.00
CA CYS A 87 0.46 -12.01 5.46
C CYS A 87 1.79 -12.58 5.98
N GLY A 88 2.31 -13.64 5.35
CA GLY A 88 3.56 -14.27 5.73
C GLY A 88 4.78 -13.36 5.52
N MET A 89 4.80 -12.62 4.41
CA MET A 89 5.87 -11.67 4.10
C MET A 89 5.90 -10.51 5.10
N PHE A 90 4.76 -9.92 5.44
CA PHE A 90 4.69 -8.88 6.47
C PHE A 90 5.04 -9.43 7.86
N CYS A 91 4.55 -10.62 8.22
CA CYS A 91 4.91 -11.28 9.48
C CYS A 91 6.44 -11.45 9.59
N ALA A 92 7.08 -11.97 8.54
CA ALA A 92 8.53 -12.15 8.49
C ALA A 92 9.27 -10.81 8.60
N LEU A 93 8.83 -9.78 7.87
CA LEU A 93 9.41 -8.44 7.90
C LEU A 93 9.36 -7.83 9.31
N TYR A 94 8.20 -7.87 9.96
CA TYR A 94 8.03 -7.27 11.29
C TYR A 94 8.78 -8.04 12.38
N LEU A 95 8.78 -9.38 12.31
CA LEU A 95 9.59 -10.21 13.22
C LEU A 95 11.09 -9.95 13.04
N ALA A 96 11.58 -9.88 11.79
CA ALA A 96 12.97 -9.57 11.50
C ALA A 96 13.37 -8.19 12.03
N ARG A 97 12.52 -7.17 11.83
CA ARG A 97 12.74 -5.82 12.38
C ARG A 97 12.71 -5.78 13.91
N ALA A 98 12.00 -6.70 14.57
CA ALA A 98 11.96 -6.85 16.01
C ALA A 98 13.10 -7.71 16.60
N GLY A 99 14.08 -8.14 15.78
CA GLY A 99 15.26 -8.90 16.21
C GLY A 99 15.13 -10.42 16.12
N TYR A 100 14.00 -10.94 15.64
CA TYR A 100 13.85 -12.38 15.41
C TYR A 100 14.53 -12.80 14.10
N LYS A 101 14.77 -14.10 13.96
CA LYS A 101 15.28 -14.73 12.73
C LYS A 101 14.24 -15.72 12.19
N PRO A 102 13.09 -15.22 11.67
CA PRO A 102 12.03 -16.10 11.21
C PRO A 102 12.47 -16.89 9.97
N VAL A 103 12.03 -18.15 9.88
CA VAL A 103 12.18 -18.99 8.69
C VAL A 103 10.83 -19.06 8.00
N VAL A 104 10.77 -18.71 6.72
CA VAL A 104 9.54 -18.80 5.93
C VAL A 104 9.59 -20.03 5.03
N LEU A 105 8.52 -20.81 5.05
CA LEU A 105 8.33 -21.98 4.19
C LEU A 105 7.18 -21.69 3.22
N GLU A 106 7.42 -21.83 1.93
CA GLU A 106 6.41 -21.74 0.88
C GLU A 106 6.36 -23.07 0.13
N ARG A 107 5.15 -23.58 -0.14
CA ARG A 107 4.98 -24.85 -0.83
C ARG A 107 5.23 -24.73 -2.33
N GLY A 108 4.87 -23.58 -2.91
CA GLY A 108 5.02 -23.35 -4.33
C GLY A 108 6.36 -22.74 -4.71
N LYS A 109 6.49 -22.48 -6.00
CA LYS A 109 7.76 -22.03 -6.60
C LYS A 109 7.98 -20.52 -6.41
N CYS A 110 9.24 -20.10 -6.60
CA CYS A 110 9.58 -18.69 -6.71
C CYS A 110 8.87 -18.04 -7.91
N ILE A 111 8.73 -16.72 -7.92
CA ILE A 111 7.82 -16.02 -8.84
C ILE A 111 8.19 -16.26 -10.31
N SER A 112 9.47 -16.36 -10.64
CA SER A 112 9.93 -16.59 -12.01
C SER A 112 9.57 -17.97 -12.56
N GLU A 113 9.64 -19.01 -11.72
CA GLU A 113 9.21 -20.37 -12.08
C GLU A 113 7.69 -20.54 -12.00
N ARG A 114 7.06 -19.86 -11.05
CA ARG A 114 5.61 -19.83 -10.88
C ARG A 114 4.92 -19.20 -12.08
N GLN A 115 5.46 -18.11 -12.62
CA GLN A 115 4.97 -17.51 -13.87
C GLN A 115 4.93 -18.52 -15.02
N ARG A 116 5.98 -19.33 -15.19
CA ARG A 116 6.00 -20.38 -16.21
C ARG A 116 4.95 -21.46 -15.96
N SER A 117 4.75 -21.83 -14.70
CA SER A 117 3.74 -22.83 -14.31
C SER A 117 2.32 -22.32 -14.64
N VAL A 118 2.04 -21.04 -14.35
CA VAL A 118 0.76 -20.40 -14.66
C VAL A 118 0.55 -20.26 -16.17
N SER A 119 1.55 -19.80 -16.93
CA SER A 119 1.47 -19.72 -18.39
C SER A 119 1.23 -21.09 -19.01
N SER A 120 1.96 -22.12 -18.57
CA SER A 120 1.77 -23.48 -19.05
C SER A 120 0.35 -23.99 -18.78
N PHE A 121 -0.23 -23.69 -17.62
CA PHE A 121 -1.63 -24.04 -17.33
C PHE A 121 -2.61 -23.33 -18.27
N ILE A 122 -2.39 -22.03 -18.55
CA ILE A 122 -3.23 -21.26 -19.48
C ILE A 122 -3.16 -21.86 -20.89
N ASP A 123 -1.97 -22.23 -21.35
CA ASP A 123 -1.75 -22.73 -22.71
C ASP A 123 -2.21 -24.18 -22.90
N THR A 124 -2.06 -25.03 -21.87
CA THR A 124 -2.23 -26.48 -22.00
C THR A 124 -3.40 -27.07 -21.21
N GLY A 125 -3.96 -26.33 -20.25
CA GLY A 125 -4.97 -26.83 -19.31
C GLY A 125 -4.43 -27.76 -18.22
N VAL A 126 -3.12 -28.08 -18.22
CA VAL A 126 -2.50 -28.97 -17.23
C VAL A 126 -2.12 -28.19 -15.97
N LEU A 127 -2.75 -28.53 -14.84
CA LEU A 127 -2.52 -27.86 -13.56
C LEU A 127 -1.34 -28.47 -12.79
N ASP A 128 -0.36 -27.64 -12.44
CA ASP A 128 0.61 -27.94 -11.37
C ASP A 128 -0.04 -27.62 -10.01
N THR A 129 -0.28 -28.66 -9.20
CA THR A 129 -0.98 -28.53 -7.91
C THR A 129 -0.16 -27.84 -6.84
N GLU A 130 1.17 -27.73 -7.02
CA GLU A 130 2.08 -27.05 -6.10
C GLU A 130 2.45 -25.64 -6.56
N SER A 131 2.34 -25.33 -7.86
CA SER A 131 2.72 -24.03 -8.41
C SER A 131 1.66 -23.48 -9.37
N ASN A 132 0.80 -22.59 -8.87
CA ASN A 132 -0.35 -22.08 -9.61
C ASN A 132 -0.75 -20.68 -9.11
N VAL A 133 -1.88 -20.16 -9.58
CA VAL A 133 -2.38 -18.83 -9.20
C VAL A 133 -2.58 -18.64 -7.69
N GLN A 134 -2.72 -19.73 -6.92
CA GLN A 134 -2.88 -19.67 -5.47
C GLN A 134 -1.57 -19.91 -4.70
N PHE A 135 -0.74 -20.86 -5.15
CA PHE A 135 0.43 -21.34 -4.41
C PHE A 135 1.77 -20.92 -5.05
N GLY A 136 2.72 -20.53 -4.19
CA GLY A 136 4.03 -20.02 -4.55
C GLY A 136 4.29 -18.59 -4.04
N GLU A 137 5.45 -18.05 -4.41
CA GLU A 137 5.91 -16.74 -3.95
C GLU A 137 4.87 -15.64 -4.21
N GLY A 138 4.56 -14.85 -3.18
CA GLY A 138 3.55 -13.79 -3.21
C GLY A 138 2.12 -14.29 -2.99
N GLY A 139 1.89 -15.60 -2.84
CA GLY A 139 0.57 -16.20 -2.63
C GLY A 139 -0.44 -15.83 -3.72
N ALA A 140 -1.73 -15.84 -3.39
CA ALA A 140 -2.79 -15.48 -4.35
C ALA A 140 -2.71 -14.02 -4.85
N GLY A 141 -2.08 -13.12 -4.08
CA GLY A 141 -1.97 -11.70 -4.44
C GLY A 141 -1.10 -11.43 -5.67
N ALA A 142 -0.13 -12.30 -5.98
CA ALA A 142 0.83 -12.11 -7.06
C ALA A 142 0.19 -12.09 -8.47
N PHE A 143 -0.97 -12.73 -8.64
CA PHE A 143 -1.72 -12.79 -9.90
C PHE A 143 -3.07 -12.08 -9.78
N SER A 144 -3.11 -11.02 -8.95
CA SER A 144 -4.28 -10.16 -8.78
C SER A 144 -4.00 -8.75 -9.31
N ASP A 145 -5.06 -7.96 -9.48
CA ASP A 145 -4.94 -6.54 -9.87
C ASP A 145 -4.25 -5.66 -8.80
N GLY A 146 -3.93 -6.21 -7.62
CA GLY A 146 -3.23 -5.47 -6.56
C GLY A 146 -4.01 -4.26 -6.02
N LYS A 147 -5.34 -4.39 -5.94
CA LYS A 147 -6.25 -3.33 -5.47
C LYS A 147 -6.05 -2.96 -4.00
#